data_AF-A0A357NEA8-F1
#
_entry.id   AF-A0A357NEA8-F1
#
_cell.length_a   1.000
_cell.length_b   1.000
_cell.length_c   1.000
_cell.angle_alpha   90.00
_cell.angle_beta   90.00
_cell.angle_gamma   90.00
#
_symmetry.space_group_name_H-M   'P 1'
#
loop_
_entity.id
_entity.type
_entity.pdbx_description
1 polymer ?
#
loop_
_entity_poly.entity_id
_entity_poly.type
_entity_poly.pdbx_seq_one_letter_code
_entity_poly.pdbx_strand_id
1 'polypeptide(L)'
;PEFQADIAYVPAQHTVVNIKLQPVGPLIRKTEARLQSETLPKLLLLPVDGSVEAVAEKLNGLPVAFVQRHREEYIERMQREVSMIKYVRKYHLRTGINLDVGEKSEVEVAADTDRYKIKLEGVLDLGRQGDNNTMLRGHAGYLMNPKDEIFLDVEFYPNSISWHFQPGYGRQLSARTYLGMKHDLRDKEDIGLLRYKLNTGLWLNLEQHFNSGYRLTGIRYQLHEYLAAEAMSDQHKTWIRLIAEL
;
A
#
# COMPACT_ATOMS: atom_id res chain seq x y z
N PRO A 1 29.14 17.50 -19.13
CA PRO A 1 29.74 16.63 -18.10
C PRO A 1 29.18 16.96 -16.72
N GLU A 2 28.62 15.97 -16.03
CA GLU A 2 27.97 16.12 -14.73
C GLU A 2 28.97 16.03 -13.57
N PHE A 3 30.20 15.59 -13.87
CA PHE A 3 31.32 15.55 -12.95
C PHE A 3 32.55 16.18 -13.59
N GLN A 4 33.33 16.87 -12.78
CA GLN A 4 34.69 17.29 -13.08
C GLN A 4 35.64 16.27 -12.46
N ALA A 5 36.48 15.65 -13.29
CA ALA A 5 37.46 14.67 -12.85
C ALA A 5 38.82 15.33 -12.57
N ASP A 6 39.39 15.06 -11.41
CA ASP A 6 40.78 15.35 -11.07
C ASP A 6 41.51 14.01 -10.92
N ILE A 7 42.51 13.79 -11.78
CA ILE A 7 43.21 12.51 -11.91
C ILE A 7 44.67 12.73 -11.53
N ALA A 8 45.10 12.07 -10.45
CA ALA A 8 46.48 12.06 -10.01
C ALA A 8 47.10 10.68 -10.21
N TYR A 9 48.32 10.64 -10.73
CA TYR A 9 49.06 9.41 -11.00
C TYR A 9 50.28 9.34 -10.08
N VAL A 10 50.48 8.19 -9.43
CA VAL A 10 51.72 7.89 -8.68
C VAL A 10 52.43 6.76 -9.41
N PRO A 11 53.42 7.05 -10.28
CA PRO A 11 54.15 6.03 -11.03
C PRO A 11 55.07 5.23 -10.11
N ALA A 12 54.92 3.90 -10.11
CA ALA A 12 55.76 2.92 -9.42
C ALA A 12 55.70 1.58 -10.19
N GLN A 13 56.32 0.50 -9.68
CA GLN A 13 56.17 -0.84 -10.28
C GLN A 13 54.69 -1.26 -10.44
N HIS A 14 53.82 -0.77 -9.56
CA HIS A 14 52.38 -0.72 -9.77
C HIS A 14 51.93 0.75 -9.74
N THR A 15 51.48 1.27 -10.88
CA THR A 15 50.93 2.63 -10.97
C THR A 15 49.61 2.72 -10.22
N VAL A 16 49.53 3.62 -9.25
CA VAL A 16 48.27 3.94 -8.54
C VAL A 16 47.66 5.17 -9.20
N VAL A 17 46.39 5.06 -9.60
CA VAL A 17 45.60 6.15 -10.19
C VAL A 17 44.53 6.57 -9.19
N ASN A 18 44.61 7.82 -8.74
CA ASN A 18 43.61 8.43 -7.86
C ASN A 18 42.69 9.31 -8.70
N ILE A 19 41.42 8.94 -8.81
CA ILE A 19 40.40 9.70 -9.53
C ILE A 19 39.46 10.34 -8.51
N LYS A 20 39.39 11.66 -8.48
CA LYS A 20 38.38 12.42 -7.72
C LYS A 20 37.35 12.97 -8.69
N LEU A 21 36.07 12.68 -8.44
CA LEU A 21 34.95 13.21 -9.24
C LEU A 21 34.21 14.23 -8.40
N GLN A 22 34.19 15.49 -8.84
CA GLN A 22 33.43 16.57 -8.22
C GLN A 22 32.15 16.80 -9.03
N PRO A 23 30.97 16.75 -8.40
CA PRO A 23 29.72 16.93 -9.13
C PRO A 23 29.54 18.40 -9.56
N VAL A 24 28.93 18.60 -10.73
CA VAL A 24 28.69 19.92 -11.32
C VAL A 24 27.19 20.12 -11.53
N GLY A 25 26.66 21.24 -11.03
CA GLY A 25 25.25 21.60 -11.16
C GLY A 25 24.38 21.16 -9.97
N PRO A 26 23.05 21.11 -10.15
CA PRO A 26 22.11 20.74 -9.10
C PRO A 26 22.34 19.32 -8.59
N LEU A 27 22.41 19.17 -7.27
CA LEU A 27 22.57 17.88 -6.59
C LEU A 27 21.26 17.43 -5.99
N ILE A 28 21.07 16.12 -5.91
CA ILE A 28 20.03 15.52 -5.09
C ILE A 28 20.41 15.79 -3.62
N ARG A 29 19.68 16.67 -2.96
CA ARG A 29 19.94 17.06 -1.57
C ARG A 29 19.27 16.10 -0.60
N LYS A 30 18.10 15.61 -0.98
CA LYS A 30 17.28 14.70 -0.19
C LYS A 30 16.51 13.78 -1.12
N THR A 31 16.45 12.52 -0.76
CA THR A 31 15.57 11.53 -1.37
C THR A 31 14.59 11.07 -0.32
N GLU A 32 13.30 11.12 -0.62
CA GLU A 32 12.24 10.56 0.22
C GLU A 32 11.80 9.24 -0.38
N ALA A 33 11.70 8.19 0.44
CA ALA A 33 11.20 6.91 0.01
C ALA A 33 9.78 6.72 0.54
N ARG A 34 8.89 6.20 -0.31
CA ARG A 34 7.52 5.83 0.08
C ARG A 34 7.26 4.38 -0.25
N LEU A 35 7.08 3.58 0.80
CA LEU A 35 6.69 2.18 0.67
C LEU A 35 5.17 2.05 0.70
N GLN A 36 4.59 1.44 -0.34
CA GLN A 36 3.15 1.24 -0.49
C GLN A 36 2.82 -0.22 -0.81
N SER A 37 1.66 -0.69 -0.36
CA SER A 37 1.14 -2.02 -0.69
C SER A 37 -0.38 -1.97 -0.73
N GLU A 38 -0.97 -2.62 -1.72
CA GLU A 38 -2.42 -2.84 -1.80
C GLU A 38 -2.84 -4.14 -1.08
N THR A 39 -1.86 -5.01 -0.80
CA THR A 39 -2.07 -6.37 -0.28
C THR A 39 -1.66 -6.53 1.18
N LEU A 40 -0.87 -5.62 1.74
CA LEU A 40 -0.43 -5.68 3.12
C LEU A 40 -0.68 -4.38 3.88
N PRO A 41 -1.01 -4.46 5.18
CA PRO A 41 -1.09 -3.31 6.05
C PRO A 41 0.30 -2.69 6.21
N LYS A 42 0.37 -1.36 6.40
CA LYS A 42 1.65 -0.66 6.49
C LYS A 42 2.45 -1.11 7.71
N LEU A 43 1.78 -1.49 8.80
CA LEU A 43 2.41 -2.10 9.98
C LEU A 43 3.32 -3.30 9.64
N LEU A 44 2.95 -4.14 8.67
CA LEU A 44 3.77 -5.30 8.28
C LEU A 44 4.96 -4.91 7.39
N LEU A 45 4.95 -3.69 6.84
CA LEU A 45 6.00 -3.13 5.99
C LEU A 45 7.02 -2.28 6.77
N LEU A 46 6.72 -1.87 8.00
CA LEU A 46 7.64 -1.11 8.86
C LEU A 46 9.06 -1.71 8.94
N PRO A 47 9.26 -3.04 9.02
CA PRO A 47 10.62 -3.61 9.05
C PRO A 47 11.40 -3.47 7.73
N VAL A 48 10.71 -3.15 6.63
CA VAL A 48 11.29 -2.94 5.29
C VAL A 48 11.63 -1.46 5.08
N ASP A 49 10.88 -0.55 5.69
CA ASP A 49 10.90 0.90 5.43
C ASP A 49 12.32 1.48 5.53
N GLY A 50 13.00 1.29 6.67
CA GLY A 50 14.36 1.81 6.85
C GLY A 50 15.41 1.20 5.91
N SER A 51 15.19 -0.03 5.41
CA SER A 51 16.09 -0.63 4.40
C SER A 51 15.86 -0.02 3.02
N VAL A 52 14.62 0.35 2.70
CA VAL A 52 14.26 1.02 1.45
C VAL A 52 14.77 2.47 1.46
N GLU A 53 14.62 3.17 2.58
CA GLU A 53 15.20 4.52 2.78
C GLU A 53 16.71 4.50 2.55
N ALA A 54 17.44 3.55 3.15
CA ALA A 54 18.89 3.43 2.97
C ALA A 54 19.31 3.15 1.52
N VAL A 55 18.47 2.49 0.72
CA VAL A 55 18.71 2.31 -0.72
C VAL A 55 18.48 3.61 -1.48
N ALA A 56 17.41 4.34 -1.15
CA ALA A 56 17.07 5.61 -1.78
C ALA A 56 18.09 6.72 -1.46
N GLU A 57 18.59 6.77 -0.23
CA GLU A 57 19.59 7.75 0.24
C GLU A 57 20.92 7.68 -0.52
N LYS A 58 21.23 6.56 -1.21
CA LYS A 58 22.43 6.45 -2.07
C LYS A 58 22.41 7.41 -3.25
N LEU A 59 21.25 7.99 -3.59
CA LEU A 59 21.15 9.04 -4.59
C LEU A 59 21.59 10.41 -4.08
N ASN A 60 21.58 10.63 -2.76
CA ASN A 60 21.96 11.90 -2.17
C ASN A 60 23.41 12.27 -2.53
N GLY A 61 23.61 13.52 -2.97
CA GLY A 61 24.91 14.03 -3.42
C GLY A 61 25.23 13.77 -4.88
N LEU A 62 24.42 12.98 -5.61
CA LEU A 62 24.59 12.79 -7.05
C LEU A 62 24.03 13.99 -7.84
N PRO A 63 24.61 14.34 -9.00
CA PRO A 63 24.03 15.33 -9.91
C PRO A 63 22.67 14.86 -10.44
N VAL A 64 21.67 15.73 -10.40
CA VAL A 64 20.30 15.46 -10.89
C VAL A 64 20.33 15.00 -12.35
N ALA A 65 21.06 15.71 -13.21
CA ALA A 65 21.16 15.38 -14.63
C ALA A 65 21.82 14.01 -14.90
N PHE A 66 22.72 13.59 -14.01
CA PHE A 66 23.40 12.29 -14.15
C PHE A 66 22.43 11.14 -13.85
N VAL A 67 21.69 11.25 -12.75
CA VAL A 67 20.71 10.25 -12.33
C VAL A 67 19.53 10.21 -13.31
N GLN A 68 19.08 11.36 -13.82
CA GLN A 68 18.05 11.41 -14.87
C GLN A 68 18.48 10.68 -16.14
N ARG A 69 19.74 10.85 -16.58
CA ARG A 69 20.25 10.15 -17.77
C ARG A 69 20.32 8.64 -17.60
N HIS A 70 20.68 8.17 -16.40
CA HIS A 70 20.84 6.74 -16.10
C HIS A 70 19.67 6.19 -15.27
N ARG A 71 18.49 6.81 -15.38
CA ARG A 71 17.34 6.54 -14.51
C ARG A 71 16.98 5.05 -14.48
N GLU A 72 16.97 4.41 -15.64
CA GLU A 72 16.63 2.98 -15.78
C GLU A 72 17.65 2.08 -15.05
N GLU A 73 18.94 2.36 -15.18
CA GLU A 73 20.00 1.61 -14.48
C GLU A 73 19.87 1.74 -12.95
N TYR A 74 19.57 2.94 -12.47
CA TYR A 74 19.32 3.17 -11.04
C TYR A 74 18.07 2.43 -10.56
N ILE A 75 16.98 2.47 -11.32
CA ILE A 75 15.76 1.71 -11.00
C ILE A 75 16.06 0.21 -10.93
N GLU A 76 16.74 -0.37 -11.92
CA GLU A 76 17.10 -1.79 -11.93
C GLU A 76 18.03 -2.18 -10.78
N ARG A 77 18.99 -1.31 -10.44
CA ARG A 77 19.88 -1.53 -9.31
C ARG A 77 19.12 -1.49 -7.98
N MET A 78 18.30 -0.47 -7.76
CA MET A 78 17.47 -0.37 -6.57
C MET A 78 16.52 -1.57 -6.45
N GLN A 79 15.93 -2.01 -7.57
CA GLN A 79 15.04 -3.16 -7.63
C GLN A 79 15.76 -4.44 -7.16
N ARG A 80 17.01 -4.65 -7.59
CA ARG A 80 17.85 -5.76 -7.11
C ARG A 80 18.17 -5.64 -5.62
N GLU A 81 18.50 -4.45 -5.14
CA GLU A 81 18.82 -4.26 -3.71
C GLU A 81 17.59 -4.45 -2.82
N VAL A 82 16.44 -3.89 -3.19
CA VAL A 82 15.17 -4.02 -2.47
C VAL A 82 14.67 -5.47 -2.47
N SER A 83 14.75 -6.17 -3.60
CA SER A 83 14.35 -7.59 -3.69
C SER A 83 15.20 -8.53 -2.82
N MET A 84 16.42 -8.12 -2.45
CA MET A 84 17.28 -8.88 -1.54
C MET A 84 16.98 -8.64 -0.05
N ILE A 85 16.15 -7.64 0.30
CA ILE A 85 15.76 -7.38 1.68
C ILE A 85 15.10 -8.62 2.29
N LYS A 86 15.53 -8.97 3.52
CA LYS A 86 15.10 -10.21 4.20
C LYS A 86 13.59 -10.38 4.24
N TYR A 87 12.86 -9.32 4.58
CA TYR A 87 11.40 -9.36 4.71
C TYR A 87 10.68 -9.39 3.36
N VAL A 88 11.23 -8.76 2.32
CA VAL A 88 10.74 -8.88 0.94
C VAL A 88 10.77 -10.34 0.48
N ARG A 89 11.87 -11.04 0.72
CA ARG A 89 11.98 -12.48 0.41
C ARG A 89 11.10 -13.35 1.31
N LYS A 90 11.07 -13.09 2.61
CA LYS A 90 10.25 -13.85 3.58
C LYS A 90 8.76 -13.81 3.20
N TYR A 91 8.28 -12.64 2.80
CA TYR A 91 6.89 -12.40 2.43
C TYR A 91 6.59 -12.58 0.94
N HIS A 92 7.60 -12.98 0.15
CA HIS A 92 7.47 -13.17 -1.30
C HIS A 92 6.90 -11.94 -2.02
N LEU A 93 7.33 -10.74 -1.61
CA LEU A 93 6.81 -9.49 -2.16
C LEU A 93 7.38 -9.27 -3.56
N ARG A 94 6.50 -8.99 -4.51
CA ARG A 94 6.80 -8.36 -5.78
C ARG A 94 7.00 -6.88 -5.52
N THR A 95 8.14 -6.38 -5.93
CA THR A 95 8.50 -4.98 -5.74
C THR A 95 8.46 -4.25 -7.08
N GLY A 96 8.07 -2.99 -7.08
CA GLY A 96 8.13 -2.10 -8.23
C GLY A 96 8.61 -0.73 -7.78
N ILE A 97 9.57 -0.16 -8.51
CA ILE A 97 10.17 1.12 -8.16
C ILE A 97 9.79 2.18 -9.19
N ASN A 98 9.27 3.30 -8.70
CA ASN A 98 9.09 4.52 -9.46
C ASN A 98 10.00 5.61 -8.86
N LEU A 99 10.88 6.17 -9.69
CA LEU A 99 11.86 7.16 -9.28
C LEU A 99 11.54 8.50 -9.95
N ASP A 100 11.21 9.51 -9.15
CA ASP A 100 11.12 10.90 -9.58
C ASP A 100 12.39 11.66 -9.15
N VAL A 101 13.12 12.20 -10.12
CA VAL A 101 14.47 12.73 -9.91
C VAL A 101 14.48 14.25 -9.96
N GLY A 102 14.82 14.86 -8.82
CA GLY A 102 15.02 16.30 -8.66
C GLY A 102 15.95 16.63 -7.49
N GLU A 103 16.16 17.92 -7.19
CA GLU A 103 16.94 18.32 -5.99
C GLU A 103 16.32 17.73 -4.70
N LYS A 104 14.99 17.58 -4.70
CA LYS A 104 14.25 16.68 -3.81
C LYS A 104 13.73 15.55 -4.68
N SER A 105 14.30 14.36 -4.53
CA SER A 105 13.89 13.17 -5.28
C SER A 105 12.90 12.34 -4.48
N GLU A 106 12.02 11.62 -5.15
CA GLU A 106 11.06 10.69 -4.52
C GLU A 106 11.22 9.29 -5.12
N VAL A 107 11.28 8.28 -4.26
CA VAL A 107 11.34 6.87 -4.62
C VAL A 107 10.11 6.18 -4.06
N GLU A 108 9.14 5.89 -4.93
CA GLU A 108 7.99 5.09 -4.56
C GLU A 108 8.33 3.61 -4.80
N VAL A 109 8.12 2.79 -3.77
CA VAL A 109 8.31 1.35 -3.81
C VAL A 109 6.95 0.69 -3.56
N ALA A 110 6.37 0.11 -4.59
CA ALA A 110 5.25 -0.80 -4.45
C ALA A 110 5.78 -2.16 -3.97
N ALA A 111 5.17 -2.74 -2.95
CA ALA A 111 5.55 -4.02 -2.38
C ALA A 111 4.31 -4.89 -2.12
N ASP A 112 3.93 -5.68 -3.12
CA ASP A 112 2.70 -6.47 -3.12
C ASP A 112 2.98 -7.98 -3.14
N THR A 113 2.08 -8.77 -2.59
CA THR A 113 2.14 -10.24 -2.67
C THR A 113 1.02 -10.78 -3.55
N ASP A 114 1.28 -11.86 -4.27
CA ASP A 114 0.30 -12.56 -5.10
C ASP A 114 -0.37 -13.73 -4.36
N ARG A 115 -0.05 -13.92 -3.06
CA ARG A 115 -0.50 -15.09 -2.28
C ARG A 115 -1.54 -14.76 -1.22
N TYR A 116 -1.41 -13.62 -0.57
CA TYR A 116 -2.29 -13.26 0.54
C TYR A 116 -2.60 -11.77 0.54
N LYS A 117 -3.71 -11.41 1.17
CA LYS A 117 -4.13 -10.04 1.33
C LYS A 117 -4.53 -9.83 2.76
N ILE A 118 -3.84 -8.94 3.45
CA ILE A 118 -4.12 -8.62 4.84
C ILE A 118 -4.49 -7.14 4.88
N LYS A 119 -5.56 -6.80 5.58
CA LYS A 119 -5.91 -5.42 5.89
C LYS A 119 -6.32 -5.30 7.34
N LEU A 120 -6.00 -4.17 7.93
CA LEU A 120 -6.46 -3.82 9.26
C LEU A 120 -6.99 -2.39 9.19
N GLU A 121 -8.26 -2.22 9.53
CA GLU A 121 -8.98 -0.96 9.45
C GLU A 121 -9.60 -0.64 10.81
N GLY A 122 -9.37 0.58 11.30
CA GLY A 122 -10.10 1.14 12.45
C GLY A 122 -11.26 1.99 11.93
N VAL A 123 -12.48 1.69 12.36
CA VAL A 123 -13.69 2.31 11.82
C VAL A 123 -14.46 3.06 12.89
N LEU A 124 -14.87 4.28 12.57
CA LEU A 124 -15.67 5.16 13.43
C LEU A 124 -16.90 5.68 12.67
N ASP A 125 -18.09 5.25 13.06
CA ASP A 125 -19.37 5.71 12.51
C ASP A 125 -19.84 6.98 13.24
N LEU A 126 -19.88 8.11 12.55
CA LEU A 126 -20.36 9.41 13.01
C LEU A 126 -21.83 9.63 12.60
N GLY A 127 -22.68 9.96 13.57
CA GLY A 127 -24.11 10.23 13.34
C GLY A 127 -25.00 8.98 13.33
N ARG A 128 -24.42 7.79 13.50
CA ARG A 128 -25.18 6.56 13.74
C ARG A 128 -25.65 6.54 15.21
N GLN A 129 -26.95 6.40 15.42
CA GLN A 129 -27.50 6.21 16.77
C GLN A 129 -27.44 4.73 17.14
N GLY A 130 -26.61 4.39 18.11
CA GLY A 130 -26.41 3.06 18.67
C GLY A 130 -25.09 2.99 19.47
N ASP A 131 -24.93 1.94 20.26
CA ASP A 131 -23.72 1.77 21.10
C ASP A 131 -22.50 1.28 20.31
N ASN A 132 -22.65 0.82 19.06
CA ASN A 132 -21.57 0.25 18.24
C ASN A 132 -21.02 1.23 17.19
N ASN A 133 -20.60 2.42 17.63
CA ASN A 133 -20.07 3.45 16.73
C ASN A 133 -18.57 3.30 16.42
N THR A 134 -17.89 2.37 17.06
CA THR A 134 -16.47 2.09 16.82
C THR A 134 -16.28 0.59 16.60
N MET A 135 -15.53 0.23 15.57
CA MET A 135 -15.15 -1.17 15.32
C MET A 135 -13.73 -1.27 14.76
N LEU A 136 -13.08 -2.39 15.03
CA LEU A 136 -11.86 -2.80 14.37
C LEU A 136 -12.20 -3.90 13.37
N ARG A 137 -11.76 -3.74 12.12
CA ARG A 137 -11.97 -4.70 11.05
C ARG A 137 -10.62 -5.26 10.61
N GLY A 138 -10.45 -6.56 10.73
CA GLY A 138 -9.35 -7.31 10.14
C GLY A 138 -9.84 -8.07 8.91
N HIS A 139 -9.08 -8.04 7.83
CA HIS A 139 -9.31 -8.85 6.64
C HIS A 139 -8.08 -9.72 6.40
N ALA A 140 -8.27 -11.02 6.26
CA ALA A 140 -7.21 -11.95 5.89
C ALA A 140 -7.68 -12.84 4.74
N GLY A 141 -7.12 -12.61 3.56
CA GLY A 141 -7.40 -13.31 2.32
C GLY A 141 -6.23 -14.12 1.81
N TYR A 142 -6.53 -15.25 1.19
CA TYR A 142 -5.62 -16.04 0.38
C TYR A 142 -6.04 -15.93 -1.09
N LEU A 143 -5.11 -15.44 -1.92
CA LEU A 143 -5.30 -15.26 -3.35
C LEU A 143 -4.98 -16.58 -4.04
N MET A 144 -6.00 -17.27 -4.52
CA MET A 144 -5.82 -18.51 -5.30
C MET A 144 -5.32 -18.17 -6.70
N ASN A 145 -5.86 -17.09 -7.26
CA ASN A 145 -5.51 -16.53 -8.56
C ASN A 145 -5.50 -14.99 -8.42
N PRO A 146 -4.95 -14.25 -9.40
CA PRO A 146 -5.04 -12.78 -9.40
C PRO A 146 -6.49 -12.23 -9.38
N LYS A 147 -7.48 -13.07 -9.63
CA LYS A 147 -8.90 -12.71 -9.63
C LYS A 147 -9.68 -13.30 -8.47
N ASP A 148 -9.21 -14.36 -7.82
CA ASP A 148 -10.03 -15.17 -6.90
C ASP A 148 -9.40 -15.19 -5.51
N GLU A 149 -10.19 -14.87 -4.51
CA GLU A 149 -9.77 -14.68 -3.13
C GLU A 149 -10.70 -15.45 -2.18
N ILE A 150 -10.15 -16.29 -1.30
CA ILE A 150 -10.88 -16.80 -0.13
C ILE A 150 -10.41 -15.97 1.05
N PHE A 151 -11.35 -15.39 1.80
CA PHE A 151 -11.01 -14.48 2.88
C PHE A 151 -11.79 -14.76 4.16
N LEU A 152 -11.27 -14.22 5.26
CA LEU A 152 -11.91 -14.14 6.55
C LEU A 152 -11.89 -12.67 6.99
N ASP A 153 -13.07 -12.09 7.08
CA ASP A 153 -13.28 -10.80 7.76
C ASP A 153 -13.51 -11.07 9.24
N VAL A 154 -12.90 -10.25 10.10
CA VAL A 154 -13.10 -10.24 11.55
C VAL A 154 -13.45 -8.83 11.97
N GLU A 155 -14.65 -8.65 12.50
CA GLU A 155 -15.10 -7.36 13.03
C GLU A 155 -15.20 -7.46 14.56
N PHE A 156 -14.50 -6.56 15.24
CA PHE A 156 -14.51 -6.45 16.69
C PHE A 156 -15.13 -5.12 17.10
N TYR A 157 -16.20 -5.17 17.88
CA TYR A 157 -16.85 -3.99 18.45
C TYR A 157 -16.42 -3.84 19.91
N PRO A 158 -15.56 -2.86 20.25
CA PRO A 158 -15.05 -2.70 21.61
C PRO A 158 -16.16 -2.40 22.63
N ASN A 159 -17.21 -1.69 22.21
CA ASN A 159 -18.26 -1.20 23.10
C ASN A 159 -19.14 -2.34 23.67
N SER A 160 -19.41 -3.36 22.85
CA SER A 160 -20.16 -4.55 23.25
C SER A 160 -19.27 -5.78 23.45
N ILE A 161 -17.96 -5.64 23.24
CA ILE A 161 -16.95 -6.73 23.25
C ILE A 161 -17.45 -7.91 22.37
N SER A 162 -17.96 -7.57 21.19
CA SER A 162 -18.54 -8.53 20.26
C SER A 162 -17.56 -8.81 19.11
N TRP A 163 -17.41 -10.09 18.77
CA TRP A 163 -16.62 -10.56 17.65
C TRP A 163 -17.54 -11.16 16.59
N HIS A 164 -17.32 -10.77 15.34
CA HIS A 164 -18.04 -11.27 14.17
C HIS A 164 -17.00 -11.86 13.23
N PHE A 165 -17.13 -13.15 12.96
CA PHE A 165 -16.25 -13.88 12.05
C PHE A 165 -17.03 -14.15 10.77
N GLN A 166 -16.49 -13.63 9.67
CA GLN A 166 -17.18 -13.56 8.39
C GLN A 166 -16.30 -14.18 7.29
N PRO A 167 -16.22 -15.53 7.21
CA PRO A 167 -15.57 -16.18 6.08
C PRO A 167 -16.31 -15.87 4.77
N GLY A 168 -15.57 -15.73 3.69
CA GLY A 168 -16.12 -15.38 2.39
C GLY A 168 -15.23 -15.73 1.22
N TYR A 169 -15.80 -15.54 0.03
CA TYR A 169 -15.14 -15.69 -1.24
C TYR A 169 -15.37 -14.44 -2.09
N GLY A 170 -14.31 -13.99 -2.73
CA GLY A 170 -14.24 -12.78 -3.52
C GLY A 170 -13.69 -13.04 -4.91
N ARG A 171 -14.19 -12.29 -5.88
CA ARG A 171 -13.73 -12.31 -7.25
C ARG A 171 -13.61 -10.93 -7.87
N GLN A 172 -12.43 -10.62 -8.40
CA GLN A 172 -12.18 -9.46 -9.24
C GLN A 172 -12.64 -9.75 -10.67
N LEU A 173 -13.77 -9.16 -11.07
CA LEU A 173 -14.35 -9.34 -12.41
C LEU A 173 -13.66 -8.46 -13.46
N SER A 174 -13.26 -7.26 -13.08
CA SER A 174 -12.56 -6.29 -13.94
C SER A 174 -11.58 -5.46 -13.11
N ALA A 175 -10.76 -4.61 -13.72
CA ALA A 175 -9.90 -3.69 -12.98
C ALA A 175 -10.68 -2.70 -12.07
N ARG A 176 -12.01 -2.56 -12.27
CA ARG A 176 -12.88 -1.67 -11.49
C ARG A 176 -13.91 -2.40 -10.64
N THR A 177 -14.21 -3.66 -10.92
CA THR A 177 -15.34 -4.36 -10.28
C THR A 177 -14.85 -5.56 -9.48
N TYR A 178 -15.17 -5.55 -8.19
CA TYR A 178 -15.01 -6.68 -7.27
C TYR A 178 -16.38 -7.13 -6.79
N LEU A 179 -16.61 -8.44 -6.80
CA LEU A 179 -17.80 -9.06 -6.27
C LEU A 179 -17.39 -10.09 -5.22
N GLY A 180 -18.11 -10.19 -4.11
CA GLY A 180 -17.84 -11.20 -3.10
C GLY A 180 -19.10 -11.61 -2.37
N MET A 181 -18.98 -12.68 -1.61
CA MET A 181 -19.99 -13.13 -0.67
C MET A 181 -19.29 -13.55 0.61
N LYS A 182 -19.86 -13.20 1.76
CA LYS A 182 -19.39 -13.63 3.07
C LYS A 182 -20.57 -14.06 3.94
N HIS A 183 -20.30 -14.90 4.91
CA HIS A 183 -21.31 -15.40 5.84
C HIS A 183 -20.95 -14.99 7.26
N ASP A 184 -21.81 -14.23 7.92
CA ASP A 184 -21.62 -13.91 9.33
C ASP A 184 -22.01 -15.10 10.21
N LEU A 185 -21.02 -15.70 10.86
CA LEU A 185 -21.21 -16.89 11.70
C LEU A 185 -22.02 -16.62 12.97
N ARG A 186 -22.04 -15.37 13.44
CA ARG A 186 -22.74 -14.98 14.66
C ARG A 186 -24.21 -14.74 14.38
N ASP A 187 -24.50 -13.92 13.37
CA ASP A 187 -25.86 -13.53 13.02
C ASP A 187 -26.52 -14.50 12.02
N LYS A 188 -25.74 -15.47 11.52
CA LYS A 188 -26.15 -16.49 10.53
C LYS A 188 -26.73 -15.86 9.27
N GLU A 189 -26.02 -14.87 8.75
CA GLU A 189 -26.47 -14.04 7.65
C GLU A 189 -25.51 -14.09 6.47
N ASP A 190 -26.06 -14.30 5.27
CA ASP A 190 -25.32 -14.20 4.03
C ASP A 190 -25.30 -12.75 3.55
N ILE A 191 -24.10 -12.25 3.28
CA ILE A 191 -23.83 -10.87 2.87
C ILE A 191 -23.14 -10.89 1.51
N GLY A 192 -23.81 -10.36 0.49
CA GLY A 192 -23.25 -10.09 -0.82
C GLY A 192 -22.51 -8.75 -0.83
N LEU A 193 -21.31 -8.73 -1.40
CA LEU A 193 -20.44 -7.57 -1.50
C LEU A 193 -20.23 -7.20 -2.97
N LEU A 194 -20.42 -5.92 -3.30
CA LEU A 194 -20.04 -5.37 -4.60
C LEU A 194 -19.25 -4.09 -4.36
N ARG A 195 -18.03 -4.04 -4.89
CA ARG A 195 -17.18 -2.85 -4.85
C ARG A 195 -16.85 -2.41 -6.26
N TYR A 196 -17.10 -1.15 -6.58
CA TYR A 196 -16.89 -0.57 -7.88
C TYR A 196 -16.01 0.68 -7.81
N LYS A 197 -14.86 0.65 -8.49
CA LYS A 197 -13.93 1.78 -8.61
C LYS A 197 -14.49 2.78 -9.61
N LEU A 198 -14.92 3.94 -9.11
CA LEU A 198 -15.39 5.04 -9.95
C LEU A 198 -14.19 5.76 -10.59
N ASN A 199 -13.31 6.30 -9.74
CA ASN A 199 -12.11 7.07 -10.11
C ASN A 199 -10.95 6.77 -9.14
N THR A 200 -9.79 7.40 -9.34
CA THR A 200 -8.68 7.36 -8.38
C THR A 200 -9.15 7.90 -7.02
N GLY A 201 -9.13 7.04 -6.00
CA GLY A 201 -9.54 7.38 -4.63
C GLY A 201 -11.03 7.32 -4.34
N LEU A 202 -11.91 7.03 -5.31
CA LEU A 202 -13.36 6.96 -5.10
C LEU A 202 -13.93 5.58 -5.42
N TRP A 203 -14.62 4.99 -4.45
CA TRP A 203 -15.17 3.64 -4.51
C TRP A 203 -16.63 3.64 -4.09
N LEU A 204 -17.45 2.89 -4.83
CA LEU A 204 -18.81 2.57 -4.46
C LEU A 204 -18.84 1.16 -3.85
N ASN A 205 -19.39 1.04 -2.66
CA ASN A 205 -19.57 -0.20 -1.94
C ASN A 205 -21.06 -0.48 -1.81
N LEU A 206 -21.46 -1.71 -2.04
CA LEU A 206 -22.83 -2.18 -1.87
C LEU A 206 -22.76 -3.50 -1.10
N GLU A 207 -23.44 -3.56 0.02
CA GLU A 207 -23.60 -4.77 0.81
C GLU A 207 -25.08 -5.14 0.83
N GLN A 208 -25.40 -6.35 0.38
CA GLN A 208 -26.75 -6.90 0.37
C GLN A 208 -26.81 -8.03 1.38
N HIS A 209 -27.59 -7.84 2.43
CA HIS A 209 -27.89 -8.87 3.40
C HIS A 209 -29.09 -9.66 2.87
N PHE A 210 -28.90 -10.95 2.60
CA PHE A 210 -29.91 -11.77 1.93
C PHE A 210 -31.01 -12.24 2.90
N ASN A 211 -30.65 -12.57 4.13
CA ASN A 211 -31.57 -13.16 5.10
C ASN A 211 -32.48 -12.09 5.73
N SER A 212 -31.92 -10.94 6.12
CA SER A 212 -32.69 -9.80 6.63
C SER A 212 -33.33 -8.94 5.52
N GLY A 213 -32.89 -9.08 4.27
CA GLY A 213 -33.27 -8.20 3.16
C GLY A 213 -32.71 -6.78 3.26
N TYR A 214 -31.84 -6.52 4.24
CA TYR A 214 -31.21 -5.23 4.47
C TYR A 214 -30.17 -4.91 3.39
N ARG A 215 -30.01 -3.63 3.05
CA ARG A 215 -29.05 -3.16 2.04
C ARG A 215 -28.32 -1.95 2.53
N LEU A 216 -27.00 -1.99 2.41
CA LEU A 216 -26.10 -0.89 2.69
C LEU A 216 -25.47 -0.41 1.40
N THR A 217 -25.50 0.90 1.17
CA THR A 217 -24.76 1.52 0.07
C THR A 217 -23.78 2.52 0.66
N GLY A 218 -22.51 2.39 0.29
CA GLY A 218 -21.40 3.21 0.75
C GLY A 218 -20.70 3.89 -0.43
N ILE A 219 -20.30 5.15 -0.23
CA ILE A 219 -19.36 5.84 -1.13
C ILE A 219 -18.11 6.18 -0.33
N ARG A 220 -17.01 5.50 -0.58
CA ARG A 220 -15.72 5.70 0.07
C ARG A 220 -14.82 6.62 -0.76
N TYR A 221 -14.29 7.65 -0.12
CA TYR A 221 -13.30 8.56 -0.64
C TYR A 221 -12.01 8.49 0.17
N GLN A 222 -10.88 8.26 -0.51
CA GLN A 222 -9.56 8.24 0.10
C GLN A 222 -9.09 9.68 0.34
N LEU A 223 -8.92 10.07 1.61
CA LEU A 223 -8.43 11.40 1.99
C LEU A 223 -6.91 11.43 2.04
N HIS A 224 -6.30 10.37 2.58
CA HIS A 224 -4.85 10.20 2.75
C HIS A 224 -4.49 8.71 2.69
N GLU A 225 -3.21 8.36 2.61
CA GLU A 225 -2.70 6.98 2.69
C GLU A 225 -3.18 6.19 3.93
N TYR A 226 -3.60 6.86 5.02
CA TYR A 226 -4.06 6.23 6.26
C TYR A 226 -5.52 6.51 6.59
N LEU A 227 -6.20 7.34 5.81
CA LEU A 227 -7.52 7.84 6.19
C LEU A 227 -8.45 7.89 4.99
N ALA A 228 -9.61 7.29 5.14
CA ALA A 228 -10.71 7.38 4.20
C ALA A 228 -12.00 7.81 4.93
N ALA A 229 -12.88 8.47 4.19
CA ALA A 229 -14.23 8.76 4.64
C ALA A 229 -15.22 8.00 3.74
N GLU A 230 -16.22 7.38 4.33
CA GLU A 230 -17.25 6.63 3.63
C GLU A 230 -18.63 7.16 4.03
N ALA A 231 -19.39 7.68 3.06
CA ALA A 231 -20.79 8.04 3.27
C ALA A 231 -21.63 6.77 3.13
N MET A 232 -22.24 6.32 4.22
CA MET A 232 -23.07 5.12 4.28
C MET A 232 -24.54 5.50 4.31
N SER A 233 -25.35 4.80 3.54
CA SER A 233 -26.80 4.93 3.53
C SER A 233 -27.44 3.56 3.61
N ASP A 234 -28.39 3.44 4.53
CA ASP A 234 -29.35 2.34 4.56
C ASP A 234 -30.75 2.84 4.16
N GLN A 235 -31.76 1.97 4.23
CA GLN A 235 -33.13 2.29 3.82
C GLN A 235 -33.79 3.42 4.65
N HIS A 236 -33.23 3.80 5.80
CA HIS A 236 -33.86 4.72 6.75
C HIS A 236 -32.93 5.85 7.25
N LYS A 237 -31.61 5.68 7.17
CA LYS A 237 -30.60 6.52 7.80
C LYS A 237 -29.35 6.63 6.93
N THR A 238 -28.72 7.79 7.04
CA THR A 238 -27.42 8.08 6.41
C THR A 238 -26.46 8.49 7.51
N TRP A 239 -25.23 7.97 7.47
CA TRP A 239 -24.18 8.34 8.40
C TRP A 239 -22.83 8.41 7.67
N ILE A 240 -21.84 9.00 8.34
CA ILE A 240 -20.48 9.11 7.81
C ILE A 240 -19.61 8.17 8.62
N ARG A 241 -18.81 7.38 7.92
CA ARG A 241 -17.83 6.47 8.50
C ARG A 241 -16.43 6.98 8.22
N LEU A 242 -15.63 7.14 9.26
CA LEU A 242 -14.20 7.37 9.12
C LEU A 242 -13.47 6.04 9.24
N ILE A 243 -12.53 5.79 8.33
CA ILE A 243 -11.76 4.56 8.24
C ILE A 243 -10.29 4.94 8.33
N ALA A 244 -9.63 4.48 9.38
CA ALA A 244 -8.19 4.53 9.54
C ALA A 244 -7.59 3.22 9.00
N GLU A 245 -6.72 3.33 8.00
CA GLU A 245 -5.96 2.19 7.46
C GLU A 245 -4.66 2.05 8.25
N LEU A 246 -4.44 0.86 8.81
CA LEU A 246 -3.27 0.51 9.63
C LEU A 246 -2.30 -0.32 8.79
#